data_AF-A0AAV0XDM6-F1
#
_entry.id   AF-A0AAV0XDM6-F1
#
_cell.length_a   1.000
_cell.length_b   1.000
_cell.length_c   1.000
_cell.angle_alpha   90.00
_cell.angle_beta   90.00
_cell.angle_gamma   90.00
#
_symmetry.space_group_name_H-M   'P 1'
#
loop_
_entity.id
_entity.type
_entity.pdbx_description
1 polymer ?
#
loop_
_entity_poly.entity_id
_entity_poly.type
_entity_poly.pdbx_seq_one_letter_code
_entity_poly.pdbx_strand_id
1 'polypeptide(L)' 'MKTNSENRLREGKIGESVKIRIPDVDKARSDLRSILGVIMSVKNNNYEIGTTEGKLQQLYARNQFEICKE' A
#
# COMPACT_ATOMS: atom_id res chain seq x y z
N MET A 1 -2.84 -22.78 8.32
CA MET A 1 -1.60 -22.66 9.11
C MET A 1 -1.13 -21.21 9.00
N LYS A 2 -1.08 -20.54 10.16
CA LYS A 2 -0.30 -19.33 10.56
C LYS A 2 0.04 -18.34 9.44
N THR A 3 -0.45 -17.10 9.47
CA THR A 3 0.06 -16.05 10.36
C THR A 3 -0.97 -14.91 10.45
N ASN A 4 -1.32 -14.45 11.65
CA ASN A 4 -0.70 -13.28 12.29
C ASN A 4 -0.55 -12.15 11.25
N SER A 5 -1.39 -11.13 11.27
CA SER A 5 -1.24 -10.12 12.29
C SER A 5 -2.51 -9.28 12.36
N GLU A 6 -3.01 -9.10 13.58
CA GLU A 6 -3.68 -7.90 14.02
C GLU A 6 -2.71 -6.71 13.87
N ASN A 7 -2.31 -6.40 12.64
CA ASN A 7 -1.54 -5.22 12.35
C ASN A 7 -2.58 -4.10 12.38
N ARG A 8 -2.93 -3.67 13.61
CA ARG A 8 -3.51 -2.36 13.91
C ARG A 8 -2.93 -1.43 12.87
N LEU A 9 -3.76 -0.93 11.97
CA LEU A 9 -3.31 -0.20 10.78
C LEU A 9 -2.58 1.07 11.23
N ARG A 10 -1.32 0.95 11.68
CA ARG A 10 -0.52 2.02 12.26
C ARG A 10 -0.36 3.10 11.22
N GLU A 11 -0.62 4.36 11.52
CA GLU A 11 -0.48 5.43 10.52
C GLU A 11 0.89 5.35 9.84
N GLY A 12 0.87 5.29 8.50
CA GLY A 12 2.08 5.16 7.73
C GLY A 12 2.87 6.45 7.74
N LYS A 13 4.17 6.37 8.01
CA LYS A 13 5.06 7.54 7.96
C LYS A 13 5.58 7.71 6.54
N ILE A 14 5.86 8.95 6.17
CA ILE A 14 6.54 9.28 4.91
C ILE A 14 7.91 8.57 4.90
N GLY A 15 8.24 7.89 3.81
CA GLY A 15 9.45 7.07 3.65
C GLY A 15 9.27 5.58 3.96
N GLU A 16 8.13 5.17 4.53
CA GLU A 16 7.88 3.74 4.84
C GLU A 16 7.45 2.97 3.59
N SER A 17 7.94 1.73 3.50
CA SER A 17 7.53 0.78 2.46
C SER A 17 6.16 0.17 2.78
N VAL A 18 5.29 0.20 1.79
CA VAL A 18 3.90 -0.25 1.88
C VAL A 18 3.56 -1.19 0.74
N LYS A 19 2.69 -2.15 1.04
CA LYS A 19 2.18 -3.15 0.12
C LYS A 19 0.69 -2.90 -0.11
N ILE A 20 0.34 -2.48 -1.31
CA ILE A 20 -1.04 -2.22 -1.74
C ILE A 20 -1.60 -3.52 -2.32
N ARG A 21 -2.76 -3.97 -1.85
CA ARG A 21 -3.45 -5.13 -2.43
C ARG A 21 -4.36 -4.65 -3.55
N ILE A 22 -4.20 -5.20 -4.75
CA ILE A 22 -5.04 -4.84 -5.90
C ILE A 22 -6.33 -5.65 -5.86
N PRO A 23 -7.52 -5.01 -5.89
CA PRO A 23 -8.79 -5.72 -5.93
C PRO A 23 -8.95 -6.45 -7.28
N ASP A 24 -9.72 -7.54 -7.29
CA ASP A 24 -9.91 -8.41 -8.46
C ASP A 24 -10.53 -7.68 -9.67
N VAL A 25 -11.13 -6.50 -9.46
CA VAL A 25 -11.72 -5.64 -10.50
C VAL A 25 -10.68 -5.07 -11.45
N ASP A 26 -9.48 -4.72 -10.96
CA ASP A 26 -8.37 -4.17 -11.76
C ASP A 26 -7.42 -5.27 -12.30
N LYS A 27 -7.86 -6.52 -12.24
CA LYS A 27 -7.03 -7.69 -12.55
C LYS A 27 -6.96 -7.95 -14.06
N ALA A 28 -5.83 -7.62 -14.67
CA ALA A 28 -5.40 -8.36 -15.85
C ALA A 28 -4.92 -9.76 -15.41
N ARG A 29 -5.09 -10.78 -16.28
CA ARG A 29 -4.97 -12.22 -15.92
C ARG A 29 -3.61 -12.64 -15.32
N SER A 30 -2.59 -11.79 -15.32
CA SER A 30 -1.20 -12.18 -15.04
C SER A 30 -0.46 -11.26 -14.06
N ASP A 31 -1.16 -10.38 -13.32
CA ASP A 31 -0.51 -9.37 -12.48
C ASP A 31 -0.28 -9.82 -11.03
N LEU A 32 0.85 -9.36 -10.48
CA LEU A 32 1.26 -9.59 -9.09
C LEU A 32 0.16 -9.13 -8.14
N ARG A 33 -0.23 -10.01 -7.19
CA ARG A 33 -1.30 -9.80 -6.20
C ARG A 33 -1.15 -8.56 -5.31
N SER A 34 -0.01 -7.88 -5.35
CA SER A 34 0.23 -6.69 -4.56
C SER A 34 1.30 -5.82 -5.20
N ILE A 35 1.11 -4.50 -5.10
CA ILE A 35 2.10 -3.50 -5.52
C ILE A 35 2.90 -3.08 -4.29
N LEU A 36 4.23 -3.07 -4.42
CA LEU A 36 5.10 -2.47 -3.41
C LEU A 36 5.33 -1.00 -3.77
N GLY A 37 5.15 -0.12 -2.79
CA GLY A 37 5.42 1.30 -2.93
C GLY A 37 5.94 1.88 -1.62
N VAL A 38 6.20 3.19 -1.63
CA VAL A 38 6.72 3.96 -0.51
C VAL A 38 5.81 5.16 -0.30
N ILE A 39 5.48 5.48 0.94
CA ILE A 39 4.67 6.66 1.26
C ILE A 39 5.50 7.92 0.97
N MET A 40 5.08 8.72 0.01
CA MET A 40 5.71 10.00 -0.32
C MET A 40 5.09 11.17 0.44
N SER A 41 3.78 11.14 0.71
CA SER A 41 3.11 12.20 1.45
C SER A 41 1.81 11.71 2.09
N VAL A 42 1.32 12.44 3.10
CA VAL A 42 0.04 12.16 3.76
C VAL A 42 -0.75 13.46 3.86
N LYS A 43 -1.95 13.49 3.29
CA LYS A 43 -2.85 14.64 3.28
C LYS A 43 -4.23 14.22 3.77
N ASN A 44 -4.71 14.72 4.90
CA ASN A 44 -6.09 14.46 5.38
C ASN A 44 -6.51 12.97 5.40
N ASN A 45 -5.64 12.06 5.86
CA ASN A 45 -5.83 10.59 5.84
C ASN A 45 -5.69 9.90 4.47
N ASN A 46 -5.32 10.65 3.44
CA ASN A 46 -5.00 10.15 2.12
C ASN A 46 -3.48 10.08 1.95
N TYR A 47 -2.98 8.93 1.52
CA TYR A 47 -1.56 8.62 1.40
C TYR A 47 -1.16 8.64 -0.07
N GLU A 48 -0.18 9.48 -0.41
CA GLU A 48 0.51 9.47 -1.70
C GLU A 48 1.56 8.36 -1.66
N ILE A 49 1.42 7.36 -2.53
CA ILE A 49 2.34 6.22 -2.59
C ILE A 49 3.08 6.26 -3.93
N GLY A 50 4.40 6.19 -3.88
CA GLY A 50 5.28 6.02 -5.03
C GLY A 50 5.74 4.58 -5.19
N THR A 51 5.65 4.03 -6.38
CA THR A 51 6.22 2.72 -6.75
C THR A 51 7.52 2.93 -7.53
N THR A 52 8.21 1.84 -7.86
CA THR A 52 9.42 1.88 -8.70
C THR A 52 9.14 2.46 -10.09
N GLU A 53 7.92 2.27 -10.60
CA GLU A 53 7.47 2.77 -11.91
C GLU A 53 7.05 4.25 -11.88
N GLY A 54 6.95 4.85 -10.69
CA GLY A 54 6.55 6.24 -10.51
C GLY A 54 5.50 6.41 -9.42
N LYS A 55 4.93 7.61 -9.31
CA LYS A 55 3.89 7.89 -8.31
C LYS A 55 2.53 7.34 -8.74
N LEU A 56 1.79 6.76 -7.80
CA LEU A 56 0.40 6.40 -8.05
C LEU A 56 -0.42 7.68 -8.18
N GLN A 57 -1.27 7.73 -9.21
CA GLN A 57 -2.07 8.92 -9.49
C GLN A 57 -3.18 9.12 -8.46
N GLN A 58 -3.70 8.03 -7.88
CA GLN A 58 -4.68 8.12 -6.82
C GLN A 58 -4.02 8.13 -5.44
N LEU A 59 -4.76 8.70 -4.49
CA LEU A 59 -4.42 8.62 -3.08
C LEU A 59 -5.02 7.37 -2.45
N TYR A 60 -4.26 6.73 -1.57
CA TYR A 60 -4.70 5.52 -0.89
C TYR A 60 -5.13 5.84 0.53
N ALA A 61 -6.22 5.22 0.98
CA ALA A 61 -6.58 5.25 2.39
C ALA A 61 -5.72 4.25 3.17
N ARG A 62 -5.59 4.46 4.48
CA ARG A 62 -4.79 3.60 5.37
C ARG A 62 -5.15 2.11 5.27
N ASN A 63 -6.41 1.77 5.00
CA ASN A 63 -6.91 0.40 4.88
C ASN A 63 -6.62 -0.27 3.52
N GLN A 64 -6.17 0.49 2.53
CA GLN A 64 -5.90 -0.04 1.18
C GLN A 64 -4.48 -0.59 1.03
N PHE A 65 -3.63 -0.38 2.04
CA PHE A 65 -2.25 -0.82 2.02
C PHE A 65 -1.78 -1.30 3.39
N GLU A 66 -0.84 -2.22 3.37
CA GLU A 66 -0.19 -2.77 4.56
C GLU A 66 1.21 -2.16 4.66
N ILE A 67 1.66 -1.74 5.85
CA ILE A 67 3.05 -1.28 6.00
C ILE A 67 3.91 -2.52 6.14
N CYS A 68 4.92 -2.64 5.28
CA CYS A 68 5.91 -3.70 5.35
C CYS A 68 6.98 -3.23 6.33
N LYS A 69 6.92 -3.73 7.55
CA LYS A 69 7.98 -3.53 8.54
C LYS A 69 9.00 -4.64 8.35
N GLU A 70 10.24 -4.29 8.06
CA GLU A 70 11.39 -5.19 8.19
C GLU A 70 11.66 -5.51 9.67
#